data_AF-A0A978VZA7-F1
#
_entry.id   AF-A0A978VZA7-F1
#
_cell.length_a   1.000
_cell.length_b   1.000
_cell.length_c   1.000
_cell.angle_alpha   90.00
_cell.angle_beta   90.00
_cell.angle_gamma   90.00
#
_symmetry.space_group_name_H-M   'P 1'
#
loop_
_entity.id
_entity.type
_entity.pdbx_description
1 polymer ?
#
loop_
_entity_poly.entity_id
_entity_poly.type
_entity_poly.pdbx_seq_one_letter_code
_entity_poly.pdbx_strand_id
1 'polypeptide(L)'
;MPAKICSTGYVKGCHPNPLPNFTIHGLWPKTISPRKNVTFDENVLKGQLLRDLHYYWPNLRNDYDKTFWALEWVKHGPDYNVGDGSQLAYFNQTVNLFGKDEIREALSILGAEEKRSFMFNDTLEQLKRITTPELVCKKFEKEGETLLVEIRFCLGNNLQNLTDCQPSNISASCNPEFFVYYLPPKK
;
A
#
# COMPACT_ATOMS: atom_id res chain seq x y z
N MET A 1 -0.33 -1.29 -2.42
CA MET A 1 0.09 -2.44 -3.25
C MET A 1 -0.86 -2.56 -4.44
N PRO A 2 -0.40 -2.77 -5.68
CA PRO A 2 -1.28 -3.04 -6.81
C PRO A 2 -2.07 -4.33 -6.58
N ALA A 3 -3.40 -4.26 -6.48
CA ALA A 3 -4.22 -5.42 -6.11
C ALA A 3 -4.24 -6.48 -7.21
N LYS A 4 -4.07 -6.04 -8.46
CA LYS A 4 -4.15 -6.88 -9.65
C LYS A 4 -2.86 -7.66 -9.94
N ILE A 5 -1.78 -7.43 -9.20
CA ILE A 5 -0.55 -8.23 -9.32
C ILE A 5 -0.82 -9.72 -9.08
N CYS A 6 -1.79 -10.08 -8.24
CA CYS A 6 -2.18 -11.47 -8.03
C CYS A 6 -2.74 -12.14 -9.30
N SER A 7 -3.25 -11.35 -10.25
CA SER A 7 -3.86 -11.85 -11.48
C SER A 7 -2.85 -12.31 -12.52
N THR A 8 -1.58 -11.90 -12.39
CA THR A 8 -0.52 -12.31 -13.33
C THR A 8 -0.13 -13.77 -13.14
N GLY A 9 -0.42 -14.36 -11.97
CA GLY A 9 0.07 -15.67 -11.56
C GLY A 9 1.53 -15.67 -11.10
N TYR A 10 2.23 -14.53 -11.18
CA TYR A 10 3.66 -14.44 -10.84
C TYR A 10 3.86 -14.50 -9.32
N VAL A 11 2.91 -13.95 -8.56
CA VAL A 11 2.89 -14.01 -7.10
C VAL A 11 2.11 -15.23 -6.65
N LYS A 12 2.82 -16.27 -6.17
CA LYS A 12 2.19 -17.49 -5.66
C LYS A 12 1.36 -17.22 -4.39
N GLY A 13 0.21 -17.89 -4.28
CA GLY A 13 -0.67 -17.80 -3.10
C GLY A 13 -1.39 -16.45 -2.97
N CYS A 14 -1.53 -15.73 -4.08
CA CYS A 14 -2.15 -14.41 -4.18
C CYS A 14 -3.54 -14.56 -4.82
N HIS A 15 -4.55 -13.86 -4.30
CA HIS A 15 -5.89 -13.86 -4.88
C HIS A 15 -6.20 -12.50 -5.49
N PRO A 16 -6.69 -12.46 -6.74
CA PRO A 16 -7.12 -11.21 -7.36
C PRO A 16 -8.21 -10.55 -6.51
N ASN A 17 -8.02 -9.28 -6.16
CA ASN A 17 -9.13 -8.49 -5.65
C ASN A 17 -9.87 -7.82 -6.83
N PRO A 18 -11.20 -7.95 -6.97
CA PRO A 18 -11.97 -7.23 -7.97
C PRO A 18 -11.72 -5.71 -7.95
N LEU A 19 -11.53 -5.08 -6.80
CA LEU A 19 -11.34 -3.63 -6.63
C LEU A 19 -10.63 -3.33 -5.29
N PRO A 20 -10.00 -2.17 -5.06
CA PRO A 20 -9.53 -1.14 -6.01
C PRO A 20 -8.26 -1.56 -6.78
N ASN A 21 -7.75 -0.65 -7.61
CA ASN A 21 -6.48 -0.77 -8.33
C ASN A 21 -5.27 -0.96 -7.39
N PHE A 22 -5.23 -0.19 -6.31
CA PHE A 22 -4.24 -0.27 -5.25
C PHE A 22 -4.92 -0.47 -3.92
N THR A 23 -4.39 -1.34 -3.08
CA THR A 23 -4.86 -1.56 -1.70
C THR A 23 -3.82 -1.07 -0.70
N ILE A 24 -4.28 -0.82 0.51
CA ILE A 24 -3.45 -0.52 1.67
C ILE A 24 -2.67 -1.79 2.04
N HIS A 25 -1.37 -1.63 2.30
CA HIS A 25 -0.56 -2.66 2.96
C HIS A 25 -0.51 -2.38 4.46
N GLY A 26 -0.09 -1.17 4.83
CA GLY A 26 -0.21 -0.68 6.20
C GLY A 26 0.35 0.71 6.41
N LEU A 27 0.21 1.19 7.64
CA LEU A 27 0.80 2.43 8.12
C LEU A 27 1.90 2.08 9.11
N TRP A 28 3.15 2.43 8.75
CA TRP A 28 4.34 1.96 9.46
C TRP A 28 5.14 3.13 10.04
N PRO A 29 5.09 3.33 11.37
CA PRO A 29 6.01 4.22 12.05
C PRO A 29 7.47 3.82 11.79
N LYS A 30 8.34 4.81 11.52
CA LYS A 30 9.77 4.54 11.27
C LYS A 30 10.50 4.01 12.51
N THR A 31 10.13 4.53 13.68
CA THR A 31 10.71 4.10 14.95
C THR A 31 9.78 3.06 15.56
N ILE A 32 10.26 1.82 15.62
CA ILE A 32 9.55 0.71 16.24
C ILE A 32 10.12 0.50 17.64
N SER A 33 9.28 0.61 18.67
CA SER A 33 9.68 0.32 20.04
C SER A 33 9.81 -1.19 20.25
N PRO A 34 10.67 -1.68 21.17
CA PRO A 34 10.68 -3.09 21.54
C PRO A 34 9.29 -3.56 21.94
N ARG A 35 8.94 -4.80 21.53
CA ARG A 35 7.59 -5.37 21.47
C ARG A 35 6.68 -4.93 22.62
N LYS A 36 5.75 -4.03 22.32
CA LYS A 36 4.59 -3.75 23.19
C LYS A 36 3.62 -4.91 23.05
N ASN A 37 3.21 -5.50 24.18
CA ASN A 37 2.22 -6.58 24.19
C ASN A 37 0.82 -5.99 23.96
N VAL A 38 0.42 -5.83 22.70
CA VAL A 38 -0.93 -5.41 22.34
C VAL A 38 -1.73 -6.59 21.78
N THR A 39 -3.04 -6.55 21.98
CA THR A 39 -3.97 -7.47 21.34
C THR A 39 -4.78 -6.72 20.27
N PHE A 40 -5.21 -7.45 19.25
CA PHE A 40 -6.13 -6.96 18.24
C PHE A 40 -7.57 -7.27 18.68
N ASP A 41 -8.44 -6.26 18.66
CA ASP A 41 -9.87 -6.41 18.93
C ASP A 41 -10.69 -6.02 17.71
N GLU A 42 -11.23 -7.00 16.98
CA GLU A 42 -12.08 -6.76 15.82
C GLU A 42 -13.36 -5.98 16.18
N ASN A 43 -13.83 -6.05 17.43
CA ASN A 43 -15.09 -5.42 17.85
C ASN A 43 -15.03 -3.89 17.86
N VAL A 44 -13.85 -3.28 17.82
CA VAL A 44 -13.75 -1.82 17.66
C VAL A 44 -13.91 -1.39 16.21
N LEU A 45 -13.74 -2.31 15.25
CA LEU A 45 -13.85 -2.04 13.82
C LEU A 45 -15.29 -2.25 13.38
N LYS A 46 -16.06 -1.16 13.25
CA LYS A 46 -17.51 -1.23 13.00
C LYS A 46 -17.97 -0.22 11.95
N GLY A 47 -19.17 -0.46 11.43
CA GLY A 47 -19.88 0.48 10.56
C GLY A 47 -19.12 0.76 9.26
N GLN A 48 -18.89 2.03 8.96
CA GLN A 48 -18.22 2.46 7.73
C GLN A 48 -16.76 2.00 7.68
N LEU A 49 -16.03 2.09 8.81
CA LEU A 49 -14.63 1.69 8.87
C LEU A 49 -14.45 0.22 8.48
N LEU A 50 -15.27 -0.69 9.00
CA LEU A 50 -15.15 -2.12 8.66
C LEU A 50 -15.36 -2.37 7.15
N ARG A 51 -16.31 -1.67 6.53
CA ARG A 51 -16.52 -1.75 5.07
C ARG A 51 -15.32 -1.22 4.30
N ASP A 52 -14.76 -0.09 4.74
CA ASP A 52 -13.59 0.51 4.11
C ASP A 52 -12.35 -0.38 4.26
N LEU A 53 -12.19 -1.08 5.38
CA LEU A 53 -11.09 -2.03 5.56
C LEU A 53 -11.21 -3.23 4.62
N HIS A 54 -12.40 -3.82 4.47
CA HIS A 54 -12.60 -4.90 3.50
C HIS A 54 -12.34 -4.45 2.05
N TYR A 55 -12.68 -3.20 1.72
CA TYR A 55 -12.54 -2.70 0.36
C TYR A 55 -11.12 -2.22 0.07
N TYR A 56 -10.56 -1.36 0.91
CA TYR A 56 -9.25 -0.72 0.69
C TYR A 56 -8.08 -1.48 1.29
N TRP A 57 -8.30 -2.29 2.33
CA TRP A 57 -7.25 -3.04 3.03
C TRP A 57 -7.49 -4.57 3.09
N PRO A 58 -7.83 -5.22 1.96
CA PRO A 58 -8.03 -6.66 1.88
C PRO A 58 -6.72 -7.42 2.12
N ASN A 59 -6.83 -8.66 2.59
CA ASN A 59 -5.75 -9.62 2.51
C ASN A 59 -5.73 -10.25 1.11
N LEU A 60 -4.67 -9.97 0.36
CA LEU A 60 -4.49 -10.49 -0.99
C LEU A 60 -3.90 -11.91 -1.03
N ARG A 61 -3.67 -12.55 0.13
CA ARG A 61 -3.23 -13.95 0.23
C ARG A 61 -4.40 -14.86 0.60
N ASN A 62 -4.18 -16.17 0.55
CA ASN A 62 -5.20 -17.17 0.87
C ASN A 62 -5.49 -17.25 2.39
N ASP A 63 -6.01 -16.17 2.98
CA ASP A 63 -6.34 -16.03 4.40
C ASP A 63 -7.36 -14.88 4.59
N TYR A 64 -7.94 -14.76 5.78
CA TYR A 64 -8.92 -13.73 6.11
C TYR A 64 -8.29 -12.34 6.24
N ASP A 65 -9.06 -11.30 5.88
CA ASP A 65 -8.67 -9.90 6.05
C ASP A 65 -8.28 -9.58 7.50
N LYS A 66 -9.08 -10.07 8.47
CA LYS A 66 -8.82 -9.84 9.89
C LYS A 66 -7.48 -10.38 10.37
N THR A 67 -6.99 -11.48 9.78
CA THR A 67 -5.68 -12.03 10.13
C THR A 67 -4.59 -11.04 9.74
N PHE A 68 -4.74 -10.42 8.57
CA PHE A 68 -3.80 -9.42 8.09
C PHE A 68 -3.87 -8.13 8.92
N TRP A 69 -5.07 -7.63 9.23
CA TRP A 69 -5.24 -6.46 10.09
C TRP A 69 -4.64 -6.67 11.48
N ALA A 70 -4.82 -7.85 12.07
CA ALA A 70 -4.24 -8.19 13.36
C ALA A 70 -2.71 -8.17 13.32
N LEU A 71 -2.09 -8.69 12.26
CA LEU A 71 -0.64 -8.68 12.08
C LEU A 71 -0.09 -7.26 11.92
N GLU A 72 -0.74 -6.43 11.10
CA GLU A 72 -0.36 -5.04 10.91
C GLU A 72 -0.51 -4.24 12.20
N TRP A 73 -1.62 -4.42 12.93
CA TRP A 73 -1.82 -3.79 14.23
C TRP A 73 -0.74 -4.24 15.22
N VAL A 74 -0.55 -5.53 15.47
CA VAL A 74 0.41 -6.02 16.48
C VAL A 74 1.85 -5.56 16.18
N LYS A 75 2.21 -5.46 14.90
CA LYS A 75 3.58 -5.13 14.49
C LYS A 75 3.85 -3.62 14.39
N HIS A 76 2.87 -2.82 13.98
CA HIS A 76 3.06 -1.41 13.64
C HIS A 76 2.17 -0.47 14.45
N GLY A 77 0.97 -0.92 14.82
CA GLY A 77 -0.01 -0.17 15.61
C GLY A 77 0.51 0.39 16.95
N PRO A 78 1.25 -0.37 17.78
CA PRO A 78 1.73 0.14 19.06
C PRO A 78 2.64 1.37 19.01
N ASP A 79 3.23 1.66 17.84
CA ASP A 79 4.10 2.81 17.63
C ASP A 79 3.36 3.97 16.93
N TYR A 80 2.07 3.80 16.65
CA TYR A 80 1.19 4.88 16.23
C TYR A 80 0.95 5.84 17.41
N ASN A 81 1.38 7.09 17.26
CA ASN A 81 1.43 8.09 18.32
C ASN A 81 0.62 9.36 17.99
N VAL A 82 -0.33 9.26 17.07
CA VAL A 82 -1.25 10.34 16.71
C VAL A 82 -2.61 10.11 17.36
N GLY A 83 -3.27 11.19 17.80
CA GLY A 83 -4.56 11.09 18.49
C GLY A 83 -4.43 10.37 19.83
N ASP A 84 -5.34 9.44 20.10
CA ASP A 84 -5.35 8.63 21.33
C ASP A 84 -4.48 7.36 21.25
N GLY A 85 -3.82 7.11 20.11
CA GLY A 85 -3.01 5.92 19.90
C GLY A 85 -3.79 4.60 19.84
N SER A 86 -5.13 4.64 19.79
CA SER A 86 -5.98 3.45 19.82
C SER A 86 -5.95 2.67 18.50
N GLN A 87 -6.33 1.39 18.56
CA GLN A 87 -6.54 0.57 17.37
C GLN A 87 -7.53 1.24 16.41
N LEU A 88 -8.63 1.79 16.94
CA LEU A 88 -9.63 2.48 16.15
C LEU A 88 -9.05 3.70 15.44
N ALA A 89 -8.24 4.51 16.13
CA ALA A 89 -7.59 5.67 15.53
C ALA A 89 -6.57 5.28 14.46
N TYR A 90 -5.78 4.22 14.68
CA TYR A 90 -4.82 3.71 13.69
C TYR A 90 -5.49 3.31 12.36
N PHE A 91 -6.55 2.50 12.42
CA PHE A 91 -7.24 2.05 11.22
C PHE A 91 -8.00 3.19 10.52
N ASN A 92 -8.70 4.05 11.27
CA ASN A 92 -9.37 5.22 10.68
C ASN A 92 -8.36 6.15 10.00
N GLN A 93 -7.24 6.46 10.67
CA GLN A 93 -6.22 7.33 10.09
C GLN A 93 -5.64 6.72 8.82
N THR A 94 -5.38 5.41 8.79
CA THR A 94 -4.81 4.75 7.62
C THR A 94 -5.76 4.78 6.42
N VAL A 95 -7.06 4.52 6.64
CA VAL A 95 -8.09 4.63 5.59
C VAL A 95 -8.22 6.08 5.11
N ASN A 96 -8.24 7.05 6.03
CA ASN A 96 -8.32 8.47 5.68
C ASN A 96 -7.11 8.94 4.85
N LEU A 97 -5.91 8.49 5.21
CA LEU A 97 -4.69 8.76 4.44
C LEU A 97 -4.79 8.20 3.03
N PHE A 98 -5.27 6.96 2.88
CA PHE A 98 -5.45 6.35 1.56
C PHE A 98 -6.44 7.12 0.67
N GLY A 99 -7.43 7.77 1.28
CA GLY A 99 -8.43 8.60 0.59
C GLY A 99 -7.98 10.01 0.23
N LYS A 100 -6.78 10.47 0.64
CA LYS A 100 -6.30 11.82 0.35
C LYS A 100 -6.13 12.08 -1.14
N ASP A 101 -6.47 13.29 -1.57
CA ASP A 101 -6.41 13.68 -2.97
C ASP A 101 -5.00 13.54 -3.54
N GLU A 102 -3.96 13.91 -2.79
CA GLU A 102 -2.57 13.80 -3.26
C GLU A 102 -2.14 12.34 -3.43
N ILE A 103 -2.56 11.43 -2.54
CA ILE A 103 -2.30 9.99 -2.68
C ILE A 103 -3.08 9.44 -3.86
N ARG A 104 -4.34 9.81 -4.02
CA ARG A 104 -5.18 9.39 -5.16
C ARG A 104 -4.62 9.87 -6.49
N GLU A 105 -4.15 11.12 -6.55
CA GLU A 105 -3.50 11.71 -7.72
C GLU A 105 -2.21 10.94 -8.06
N ALA A 106 -1.34 10.70 -7.08
CA ALA A 106 -0.11 9.94 -7.29
C ALA A 106 -0.37 8.49 -7.74
N LEU A 107 -1.36 7.82 -7.17
CA LEU A 107 -1.78 6.49 -7.60
C LEU A 107 -2.41 6.50 -9.00
N SER A 108 -3.04 7.61 -9.42
CA SER A 108 -3.64 7.76 -10.75
C SER A 108 -2.60 7.88 -11.87
N ILE A 109 -1.44 8.50 -11.59
CA ILE A 109 -0.30 8.56 -12.53
C ILE A 109 0.16 7.16 -12.93
N LEU A 110 0.15 6.25 -11.96
CA LEU A 110 0.51 4.84 -12.16
C LEU A 110 -0.68 3.98 -12.59
N GLY A 111 -1.89 4.53 -12.53
CA GLY A 111 -3.13 3.89 -12.96
C GLY A 111 -3.15 3.61 -14.46
N ALA A 112 -3.58 2.42 -14.83
CA ALA A 112 -3.92 2.07 -16.21
C ALA A 112 -5.15 1.15 -16.22
N GLU A 113 -5.78 1.04 -17.38
CA GLU A 113 -6.92 0.13 -17.59
C GLU A 113 -6.46 -1.33 -17.82
N GLU A 114 -5.23 -1.48 -18.31
CA GLU A 114 -4.58 -2.75 -18.64
C GLU A 114 -3.10 -2.76 -18.21
N LYS A 115 -2.35 -3.79 -18.59
CA LYS A 115 -0.90 -3.82 -18.38
C LYS A 115 -0.23 -2.62 -19.05
N ARG A 116 0.54 -1.86 -18.27
CA ARG A 116 1.32 -0.72 -18.77
C ARG A 116 2.75 -0.77 -18.28
N SER A 117 3.69 -0.39 -19.14
CA SER A 117 5.09 -0.19 -18.76
C SER A 117 5.35 1.28 -18.42
N PHE A 118 6.28 1.48 -17.50
CA PHE A 118 6.63 2.79 -16.97
C PHE A 118 8.15 2.92 -16.92
N MET A 119 8.67 3.95 -17.58
CA MET A 119 10.06 4.35 -17.43
C MET A 119 10.27 4.95 -16.04
N PHE A 120 11.27 4.43 -15.32
CA PHE A 120 11.49 4.78 -13.92
C PHE A 120 11.72 6.28 -13.70
N ASN A 121 12.60 6.89 -14.48
CA ASN A 121 12.94 8.30 -14.35
C ASN A 121 11.73 9.20 -14.68
N ASP A 122 11.04 8.93 -15.78
CA ASP A 122 9.87 9.73 -16.20
C ASP A 122 8.72 9.64 -15.19
N THR A 123 8.56 8.47 -14.57
CA THR A 123 7.57 8.27 -13.51
C THR A 123 7.94 9.07 -12.26
N LEU A 124 9.21 9.00 -11.83
CA LEU A 124 9.66 9.78 -10.68
C LEU A 124 9.50 11.29 -10.91
N GLU A 125 9.80 11.80 -12.11
CA GLU A 125 9.62 13.22 -12.44
C GLU A 125 8.14 13.65 -12.38
N GLN A 126 7.20 12.78 -12.76
CA GLN A 126 5.78 13.05 -12.59
C GLN A 126 5.36 13.03 -11.11
N LEU A 127 5.78 12.01 -10.37
CA LEU A 127 5.44 11.86 -8.95
C LEU A 127 5.97 13.02 -8.11
N LYS A 128 7.21 13.49 -8.37
CA LYS A 128 7.85 14.61 -7.67
C LYS A 128 7.04 15.90 -7.65
N ARG A 129 6.07 16.09 -8.55
CA ARG A 129 5.16 17.23 -8.55
C ARG A 129 4.19 17.21 -7.36
N ILE A 130 3.97 16.03 -6.79
CA ILE A 130 3.09 15.76 -5.65
C ILE A 130 3.96 15.47 -4.41
N THR A 131 4.82 14.45 -4.52
CA THR A 131 5.79 14.02 -3.50
C THR A 131 6.80 13.05 -4.10
N THR A 132 7.89 12.75 -3.39
CA THR A 132 8.84 11.70 -3.78
C THR A 132 8.57 10.42 -2.98
N PRO A 133 7.75 9.47 -3.49
CA PRO A 133 7.53 8.19 -2.82
C PRO A 133 8.67 7.20 -3.10
N GLU A 134 8.73 6.11 -2.31
CA GLU A 134 9.54 4.94 -2.68
C GLU A 134 8.72 3.99 -3.55
N LEU A 135 9.27 3.59 -4.70
CA LEU A 135 8.69 2.54 -5.54
C LEU A 135 9.37 1.23 -5.19
N VAL A 136 8.62 0.18 -4.93
CA VAL A 136 9.18 -1.15 -4.66
C VAL A 136 8.81 -2.04 -5.82
N CYS A 137 9.82 -2.53 -6.54
CA CYS A 137 9.62 -3.47 -7.61
C CYS A 137 10.23 -4.84 -7.29
N LYS A 138 9.69 -5.86 -7.94
CA LYS A 138 10.21 -7.22 -7.87
C LYS A 138 10.43 -7.74 -9.28
N LYS A 139 11.63 -8.28 -9.51
CA LYS A 139 11.96 -8.99 -10.74
C LYS A 139 11.44 -10.41 -10.69
N PHE A 140 10.72 -10.81 -11.72
CA PHE A 140 10.20 -12.15 -11.93
C PHE A 140 10.97 -12.75 -13.11
N GLU A 141 12.08 -13.41 -12.79
CA GLU A 141 13.08 -13.84 -13.79
C GLU A 141 12.55 -14.83 -14.82
N LYS A 142 11.60 -15.68 -14.44
CA LYS A 142 11.01 -16.67 -15.36
C LYS A 142 10.18 -16.00 -16.45
N GLU A 143 9.53 -14.90 -16.11
CA GLU A 143 8.66 -14.13 -16.98
C GLU A 143 9.40 -12.96 -17.66
N GLY A 144 10.61 -12.63 -17.20
CA GLY A 144 11.44 -11.57 -17.77
C GLY A 144 10.98 -10.16 -17.43
N GLU A 145 10.16 -10.00 -16.39
CA GLU A 145 9.52 -8.72 -16.05
C GLU A 145 9.84 -8.22 -14.65
N THR A 146 9.92 -6.90 -14.51
CA THR A 146 10.00 -6.21 -13.22
C THR A 146 8.64 -5.61 -12.93
N LEU A 147 7.98 -6.02 -11.84
CA LEU A 147 6.65 -5.52 -11.48
C LEU A 147 6.74 -4.56 -10.31
N LEU A 148 5.97 -3.47 -10.36
CA LEU A 148 5.68 -2.68 -9.16
C LEU A 148 4.85 -3.54 -8.19
N VAL A 149 5.32 -3.67 -6.96
CA VAL A 149 4.63 -4.44 -5.91
C VAL A 149 4.14 -3.56 -4.77
N GLU A 150 4.78 -2.42 -4.54
CA GLU A 150 4.41 -1.50 -3.47
C GLU A 150 4.85 -0.07 -3.82
N ILE A 151 4.08 0.89 -3.30
CA ILE A 151 4.43 2.31 -3.32
C ILE A 151 4.37 2.75 -1.87
N ARG A 152 5.40 3.45 -1.40
CA ARG A 152 5.46 3.98 -0.04
C ARG A 152 5.42 5.49 -0.09
N PHE A 153 4.38 6.05 0.51
CA PHE A 153 4.26 7.47 0.76
C PHE A 153 4.80 7.78 2.15
N CYS A 154 5.64 8.80 2.26
CA CYS A 154 6.15 9.25 3.54
C CYS A 154 5.30 10.42 4.05
N LEU A 155 5.09 10.44 5.36
CA LEU A 155 4.23 11.39 6.04
C LEU A 155 5.04 12.10 7.12
N GLY A 156 4.68 13.37 7.37
CA GLY A 156 5.19 14.09 8.54
C GLY A 156 4.72 13.47 9.85
N ASN A 157 5.34 13.86 10.97
CA ASN A 157 5.10 13.27 12.29
C ASN A 157 3.63 13.31 12.77
N ASN A 158 2.84 14.27 12.29
CA ASN A 158 1.42 14.41 12.64
C ASN A 158 0.48 13.68 11.65
N LEU A 159 1.02 13.01 10.63
CA LEU A 159 0.29 12.31 9.57
C LEU A 159 -0.70 13.20 8.79
N GLN A 160 -0.50 14.52 8.80
CA GLN A 160 -1.36 15.47 8.09
C GLN A 160 -0.90 15.81 6.69
N ASN A 161 0.40 15.76 6.41
CA ASN A 161 0.95 16.12 5.11
C ASN A 161 1.88 15.02 4.59
N LEU A 162 1.88 14.83 3.27
CA LEU A 162 2.93 14.09 2.59
C LEU A 162 4.26 14.83 2.73
N THR A 163 5.33 14.06 2.77
CA THR A 163 6.70 14.54 2.77
C THR A 163 7.52 13.65 1.87
N ASP A 164 8.56 14.17 1.25
CA ASP A 164 9.47 13.34 0.46
C ASP A 164 10.06 12.21 1.31
N CYS A 165 10.02 10.99 0.76
CA CYS A 165 10.72 9.88 1.34
C CYS A 165 12.23 10.13 1.31
N GLN A 166 12.91 9.65 2.35
CA GLN A 166 14.36 9.77 2.42
C GLN A 166 14.98 8.93 1.30
N PRO A 167 16.07 9.39 0.67
CA PRO A 167 16.72 8.63 -0.38
C PRO A 167 17.06 7.22 0.09
N SER A 168 16.58 6.22 -0.64
CA SER A 168 16.89 4.82 -0.40
C SER A 168 17.11 4.10 -1.72
N ASN A 169 17.88 3.02 -1.69
CA ASN A 169 18.12 2.19 -2.87
C ASN A 169 16.93 1.28 -3.22
N ILE A 170 15.81 1.38 -2.50
CA ILE A 170 14.63 0.53 -2.72
C ILE A 170 14.07 0.78 -4.13
N SER A 171 13.93 2.05 -4.50
CA SER A 171 13.43 2.46 -5.83
C SER A 171 14.34 2.03 -6.98
N ALA A 172 15.62 1.75 -6.74
CA ALA A 172 16.52 1.24 -7.77
C ALA A 172 16.07 -0.12 -8.33
N SER A 173 15.28 -0.89 -7.56
CA SER A 173 14.67 -2.16 -8.03
C SER A 173 13.72 -1.98 -9.22
N CYS A 174 13.23 -0.76 -9.46
CA CYS A 174 12.31 -0.42 -10.54
C CYS A 174 13.02 0.09 -11.80
N ASN A 175 14.34 0.28 -11.77
CA ASN A 175 15.12 0.81 -12.90
C ASN A 175 15.46 -0.30 -13.93
N PRO A 176 15.45 -0.02 -15.24
CA PRO A 176 15.07 1.25 -15.89
C PRO A 176 13.58 1.35 -16.18
N GLU A 177 12.88 0.22 -16.18
CA GLU A 177 11.48 0.08 -16.52
C GLU A 177 10.83 -0.93 -15.58
N PHE A 178 9.56 -0.70 -15.27
CA PHE A 178 8.73 -1.66 -14.55
C PHE A 178 7.31 -1.67 -15.13
N PHE A 179 6.58 -2.74 -14.82
CA PHE A 179 5.20 -2.92 -15.25
C PHE A 179 4.25 -2.78 -14.07
N VAL A 180 3.09 -2.18 -14.36
CA VAL A 180 1.92 -2.23 -13.48
C VAL A 180 0.82 -2.96 -14.23
N TYR A 181 0.24 -3.94 -13.56
CA TYR A 181 -0.81 -4.77 -14.13
C TYR A 181 -2.17 -4.29 -13.67
N TYR A 182 -3.08 -4.17 -14.62
CA TYR A 182 -4.51 -3.98 -14.39
C TYR A 182 -5.24 -5.02 -15.23
N LEU A 183 -6.27 -5.65 -14.65
CA LEU A 183 -7.15 -6.50 -15.44
C LEU A 183 -8.28 -5.63 -16.00
N PRO A 184 -8.68 -5.83 -17.27
CA PRO A 184 -9.97 -5.32 -17.71
C PRO A 184 -11.07 -5.94 -16.84
N PRO A 185 -12.17 -5.20 -16.54
CA PRO A 185 -13.32 -5.79 -15.89
C PRO A 185 -13.76 -7.01 -16.70
N LYS A 186 -13.98 -8.15 -16.01
CA LYS A 186 -14.60 -9.31 -16.66
C LYS A 186 -15.96 -8.83 -17.19
N LYS A 187 -16.13 -8.86 -18.51
CA LYS A 187 -17.42 -8.67 -19.17
C LYS A 187 -18.40 -9.75 -18.72
#